data_AF-A0A382JFU7-F1
#
_entry.id   AF-A0A382JFU7-F1
#
_cell.length_a   1.000
_cell.length_b   1.000
_cell.length_c   1.000
_cell.angle_alpha   90.00
_cell.angle_beta   90.00
_cell.angle_gamma   90.00
#
_symmetry.space_group_name_H-M   'P 1'
#
loop_
_entity.id
_entity.type
_entity.pdbx_description
1 polymer ?
#
loop_
_entity_poly.entity_id
_entity_poly.type
_entity_poly.pdbx_seq_one_letter_code
_entity_poly.pdbx_strand_id
1 'polypeptide(L)'
;RRTGTYAELCDYKRLFQCFDIIHYALGGFEPLDLPETTRHLDIGLAQWRYTDKVVGSSLLGSSRALDGLHMACIVHGIDFDDLPTQPVIIGNINTNSPRLLDGPMAQGLIQFAKAGQPVTVTPFTLAGAMAPVTIIGALTQQNAEALAGIVLTQLVRPGTPVVYGGFTSNVDMRSGSPAFGTPEQTQASHITGQLCRRYGIPFRSSNTNASTSVDAQSAYESEMSLWGAVMGHANLVVHGGGWLEGGLVASFEKLIIDVEMMQMMAKFLEPLTVDDESLALEAMREVPAAGHYFGTAHTMARYETAFYTPLISDWQNFEAWQEAGSQDVAQRANALWKQMLRDYQEP
;
A
#
# COMPACT_ATOMS: atom_id res chain seq x y z
N ARG A 1 -13.82 -10.62 -14.21
CA ARG A 1 -13.11 -9.36 -14.55
C ARG A 1 -14.03 -8.50 -15.41
N ARG A 2 -14.16 -7.21 -15.10
CA ARG A 2 -14.94 -6.23 -15.89
C ARG A 2 -14.37 -4.84 -15.64
N THR A 3 -14.81 -3.89 -16.45
CA THR A 3 -14.50 -2.48 -16.30
C THR A 3 -15.04 -1.92 -14.97
N GLY A 4 -14.23 -1.12 -14.27
CA GLY A 4 -14.65 -0.44 -13.04
C GLY A 4 -15.58 0.73 -13.32
N THR A 5 -16.53 0.97 -12.42
CA THR A 5 -17.48 2.10 -12.47
C THR A 5 -17.21 3.10 -11.35
N TYR A 6 -17.68 4.33 -11.50
CA TYR A 6 -17.58 5.34 -10.43
C TYR A 6 -18.31 4.92 -9.16
N ALA A 7 -19.47 4.28 -9.29
CA ALA A 7 -20.22 3.77 -8.14
C ALA A 7 -19.40 2.77 -7.32
N GLU A 8 -18.71 1.85 -7.99
CA GLU A 8 -17.87 0.86 -7.32
C GLU A 8 -16.59 1.47 -6.78
N LEU A 9 -16.03 2.49 -7.43
CA LEU A 9 -14.92 3.26 -6.87
C LEU A 9 -15.33 3.90 -5.54
N CYS A 10 -16.54 4.47 -5.47
CA CYS A 10 -17.08 5.03 -4.23
C CYS A 10 -17.17 3.96 -3.13
N ASP A 11 -17.67 2.76 -3.45
CA ASP A 11 -17.67 1.63 -2.51
C ASP A 11 -16.26 1.25 -2.07
N TYR A 12 -15.29 1.25 -3.00
CA TYR A 12 -13.89 0.99 -2.67
C TYR A 12 -13.31 2.03 -1.70
N LYS A 13 -13.69 3.31 -1.85
CA LYS A 13 -13.30 4.38 -0.92
C LYS A 13 -13.93 4.23 0.46
N ARG A 14 -15.21 3.84 0.53
CA ARG A 14 -15.87 3.52 1.81
C ARG A 14 -15.14 2.40 2.54
N LEU A 15 -14.71 1.35 1.82
CA LEU A 15 -13.92 0.28 2.43
C LEU A 15 -12.57 0.76 2.98
N PHE A 16 -11.90 1.70 2.32
CA PHE A 16 -10.68 2.27 2.88
C PHE A 16 -10.91 2.92 4.23
N GLN A 17 -12.06 3.56 4.45
CA GLN A 17 -12.43 4.13 5.74
C GLN A 17 -12.59 3.06 6.83
N CYS A 18 -13.19 1.91 6.50
CA CYS A 18 -13.53 0.87 7.46
C CYS A 18 -12.34 0.19 8.16
N PHE A 19 -11.10 0.36 7.69
CA PHE A 19 -9.95 -0.37 8.22
C PHE A 19 -8.83 0.56 8.68
N ASP A 20 -8.55 0.61 9.98
CA ASP A 20 -7.52 1.49 10.57
C ASP A 20 -6.12 1.28 9.99
N ILE A 21 -5.78 0.04 9.63
CA ILE A 21 -4.48 -0.30 9.01
C ILE A 21 -4.27 0.39 7.65
N ILE A 22 -5.35 0.86 7.01
CA ILE A 22 -5.28 1.71 5.83
C ILE A 22 -5.17 3.15 6.33
N HIS A 23 -3.95 3.70 6.31
CA HIS A 23 -3.66 5.08 6.71
C HIS A 23 -3.78 6.08 5.55
N TYR A 24 -3.59 5.60 4.32
CA TYR A 24 -3.52 6.39 3.09
C TYR A 24 -4.47 5.83 2.05
N ALA A 25 -5.54 6.57 1.74
CA ALA A 25 -6.68 6.15 0.93
C ALA A 25 -6.59 6.57 -0.55
N LEU A 26 -5.37 6.78 -1.08
CA LEU A 26 -5.14 6.97 -2.50
C LEU A 26 -5.39 5.68 -3.29
N GLY A 27 -5.88 5.81 -4.52
CA GLY A 27 -5.92 4.72 -5.49
C GLY A 27 -7.29 4.08 -5.61
N GLY A 28 -7.35 2.76 -5.74
CA GLY A 28 -8.52 2.03 -6.21
C GLY A 28 -8.34 1.66 -7.68
N PHE A 29 -9.36 1.90 -8.49
CA PHE A 29 -9.33 1.60 -9.92
C PHE A 29 -9.92 2.76 -10.73
N GLU A 30 -9.62 2.76 -12.02
CA GLU A 30 -10.09 3.79 -12.93
C GLU A 30 -11.60 3.62 -13.23
N PRO A 31 -12.45 4.62 -12.97
CA PRO A 31 -13.87 4.58 -13.30
C PRO A 31 -14.06 4.91 -14.79
N LEU A 32 -14.03 3.87 -15.65
CA LEU A 32 -14.04 4.08 -17.11
C LEU A 32 -15.43 4.41 -17.67
N ASP A 33 -16.47 4.41 -16.84
CA ASP A 33 -17.79 4.94 -17.15
C ASP A 33 -17.85 6.48 -17.14
N LEU A 34 -16.80 7.16 -16.63
CA LEU A 34 -16.67 8.61 -16.65
C LEU A 34 -15.74 9.11 -17.78
N PRO A 35 -15.88 10.36 -18.26
CA PRO A 35 -14.98 10.93 -19.28
C PRO A 35 -13.53 11.02 -18.80
N GLU A 36 -12.58 10.60 -19.65
CA GLU A 36 -11.13 10.58 -19.33
C GLU A 36 -10.57 11.93 -18.88
N THR A 37 -11.04 13.02 -19.47
CA THR A 37 -10.50 14.36 -19.26
C THR A 37 -10.90 15.00 -17.94
N THR A 38 -11.98 14.53 -17.30
CA THR A 38 -12.55 15.15 -16.09
C THR A 38 -12.66 14.20 -14.91
N ARG A 39 -12.61 12.88 -15.12
CA ARG A 39 -12.81 11.87 -14.06
C ARG A 39 -11.87 12.01 -12.85
N HIS A 40 -10.71 12.68 -12.98
CA HIS A 40 -9.83 12.94 -11.82
C HIS A 40 -10.51 13.83 -10.78
N LEU A 41 -11.45 14.70 -11.20
CA LEU A 41 -12.28 15.52 -10.31
C LEU A 41 -13.26 14.65 -9.52
N ASP A 42 -13.94 13.72 -10.19
CA ASP A 42 -14.86 12.78 -9.56
C ASP A 42 -14.13 11.84 -8.59
N ILE A 43 -12.96 11.31 -9.00
CA ILE A 43 -12.09 10.51 -8.12
C ILE A 43 -11.67 11.34 -6.90
N GLY A 44 -11.24 12.59 -7.10
CA GLY A 44 -10.88 13.51 -6.02
C GLY A 44 -12.04 13.72 -5.05
N LEU A 45 -13.23 14.01 -5.56
CA LEU A 45 -14.44 14.20 -4.75
C LEU A 45 -14.79 12.95 -3.95
N ALA A 46 -14.75 11.77 -4.57
CA ALA A 46 -15.03 10.50 -3.89
C ALA A 46 -14.04 10.23 -2.76
N GLN A 47 -12.76 10.58 -2.95
CA GLN A 47 -11.74 10.43 -1.90
C GLN A 47 -12.10 11.24 -0.65
N TRP A 48 -12.37 12.54 -0.78
CA TRP A 48 -12.70 13.37 0.40
C TRP A 48 -14.09 13.13 0.97
N ARG A 49 -15.03 12.66 0.15
CA ARG A 49 -16.41 12.42 0.62
C ARG A 49 -16.54 11.16 1.45
N TYR A 50 -15.80 10.10 1.12
CA TYR A 50 -16.02 8.78 1.72
C TYR A 50 -14.93 8.35 2.71
N THR A 51 -13.96 9.22 2.99
CA THR A 51 -12.93 8.98 3.99
C THR A 51 -12.33 10.30 4.48
N ASP A 52 -11.99 10.34 5.77
CA ASP A 52 -11.26 11.44 6.43
C ASP A 52 -9.74 11.15 6.52
N LYS A 53 -9.29 10.06 5.90
CA LYS A 53 -7.88 9.65 5.86
C LYS A 53 -7.08 10.47 4.87
N VAL A 54 -5.76 10.29 4.87
CA VAL A 54 -4.89 10.98 3.91
C VAL A 54 -5.22 10.52 2.49
N VAL A 55 -5.39 11.46 1.57
CA VAL A 55 -5.68 11.21 0.15
C VAL A 55 -4.61 11.83 -0.75
N GLY A 56 -4.69 11.58 -2.05
CA GLY A 56 -3.73 12.14 -3.01
C GLY A 56 -4.38 12.63 -4.30
N SER A 57 -3.56 13.22 -5.16
CA SER A 57 -4.00 13.76 -6.45
C SER A 57 -3.31 13.11 -7.64
N SER A 58 -3.94 13.24 -8.81
CA SER A 58 -3.34 12.92 -10.10
C SER A 58 -2.38 14.02 -10.53
N LEU A 59 -1.13 13.65 -10.84
CA LEU A 59 -0.11 14.57 -11.33
C LEU A 59 0.09 14.43 -12.85
N LEU A 60 -0.91 13.90 -13.56
CA LEU A 60 -0.86 13.77 -15.02
C LEU A 60 -1.11 15.14 -15.69
N GLY A 61 -0.05 15.92 -15.83
CA GLY A 61 -0.07 17.26 -16.43
C GLY A 61 -0.39 18.37 -15.43
N SER A 62 -0.13 19.62 -15.85
CA SER A 62 -0.33 20.78 -14.96
C SER A 62 -1.78 20.98 -14.53
N SER A 63 -2.75 20.78 -15.43
CA SER A 63 -4.16 21.08 -15.13
C SER A 63 -4.69 20.17 -14.02
N ARG A 64 -4.51 18.85 -14.13
CA ARG A 64 -5.00 17.91 -13.12
C ARG A 64 -4.34 18.12 -11.77
N ALA A 65 -3.04 18.43 -11.78
CA ALA A 65 -2.32 18.77 -10.56
C ALA A 65 -2.90 20.03 -9.89
N LEU A 66 -3.14 21.10 -10.67
CA LEU A 66 -3.75 22.34 -10.15
C LEU A 66 -5.18 22.11 -9.66
N ASP A 67 -5.99 21.34 -10.38
CA ASP A 67 -7.35 20.98 -9.95
C ASP A 67 -7.31 20.30 -8.58
N GLY A 68 -6.41 19.34 -8.39
CA GLY A 68 -6.21 18.67 -7.11
C GLY A 68 -5.81 19.61 -5.97
N LEU A 69 -4.91 20.56 -6.25
CA LEU A 69 -4.49 21.58 -5.28
C LEU A 69 -5.65 22.51 -4.91
N HIS A 70 -6.44 22.96 -5.89
CA HIS A 70 -7.61 23.80 -5.65
C HIS A 70 -8.70 23.06 -4.87
N MET A 71 -8.95 21.79 -5.18
CA MET A 71 -9.88 20.98 -4.39
C MET A 71 -9.40 20.81 -2.95
N ALA A 72 -8.10 20.57 -2.74
CA ALA A 72 -7.53 20.50 -1.39
C ALA A 72 -7.69 21.82 -0.62
N CYS A 73 -7.47 22.96 -1.28
CA CYS A 73 -7.71 24.29 -0.69
C CYS A 73 -9.16 24.44 -0.21
N ILE A 74 -10.14 24.04 -1.02
CA ILE A 74 -11.57 24.09 -0.67
C ILE A 74 -11.86 23.22 0.56
N VAL A 75 -11.38 21.97 0.55
CA VAL A 75 -11.63 21.01 1.63
C VAL A 75 -11.03 21.46 2.96
N HIS A 76 -9.82 22.02 2.93
CA HIS A 76 -9.10 22.42 4.14
C HIS A 76 -9.32 23.90 4.54
N GLY A 77 -10.04 24.68 3.72
CA GLY A 77 -10.24 26.11 3.96
C GLY A 77 -8.94 26.92 3.92
N ILE A 78 -8.03 26.56 3.01
CA ILE A 78 -6.70 27.16 2.87
C ILE A 78 -6.66 28.01 1.60
N ASP A 79 -6.12 29.23 1.69
CA ASP A 79 -5.85 30.03 0.50
C ASP A 79 -4.70 29.42 -0.31
N PHE A 80 -4.81 29.43 -1.65
CA PHE A 80 -3.84 28.76 -2.52
C PHE A 80 -2.39 29.24 -2.29
N ASP A 81 -2.21 30.52 -1.97
CA ASP A 81 -0.90 31.13 -1.72
C ASP A 81 -0.26 30.66 -0.39
N ASP A 82 -1.03 30.06 0.52
CA ASP A 82 -0.56 29.52 1.80
C ASP A 82 -0.11 28.05 1.70
N LEU A 83 -0.55 27.32 0.66
CA LEU A 83 -0.14 25.93 0.39
C LEU A 83 1.36 25.67 0.53
N PRO A 84 2.28 26.55 0.08
CA PRO A 84 3.71 26.28 0.14
C PRO A 84 4.29 26.07 1.55
N THR A 85 3.49 26.35 2.60
CA THR A 85 3.82 26.09 4.00
C THR A 85 2.87 25.11 4.69
N GLN A 86 1.84 24.63 3.99
CA GLN A 86 0.80 23.74 4.51
C GLN A 86 0.63 22.51 3.60
N PRO A 87 1.41 21.44 3.84
CA PRO A 87 1.21 20.15 3.18
C PRO A 87 -0.14 19.52 3.55
N VAL A 88 -1.03 19.40 2.57
CA VAL A 88 -2.39 18.83 2.75
C VAL A 88 -2.73 17.72 1.76
N ILE A 89 -1.96 17.60 0.68
CA ILE A 89 -2.19 16.59 -0.35
C ILE A 89 -0.86 16.09 -0.91
N ILE A 90 -0.78 14.81 -1.20
CA ILE A 90 0.43 14.17 -1.76
C ILE A 90 0.17 13.68 -3.18
N GLY A 91 1.19 13.81 -4.02
CA GLY A 91 1.20 13.32 -5.40
C GLY A 91 2.14 12.15 -5.63
N ASN A 92 1.89 11.39 -6.69
CA ASN A 92 2.85 10.44 -7.23
C ASN A 92 3.15 10.79 -8.71
N ILE A 93 4.42 10.75 -9.07
CA ILE A 93 4.85 10.72 -10.46
C ILE A 93 5.70 9.49 -10.70
N ASN A 94 5.65 9.01 -11.93
CA ASN A 94 6.52 7.96 -12.41
C ASN A 94 7.51 8.50 -13.43
N THR A 95 8.74 8.00 -13.40
CA THR A 95 9.59 8.06 -14.59
C THR A 95 9.17 6.93 -15.53
N ASN A 96 9.19 7.24 -16.82
CA ASN A 96 8.99 6.29 -17.89
C ASN A 96 10.34 5.64 -18.19
N SER A 97 10.65 4.59 -17.47
CA SER A 97 11.94 3.92 -17.61
C SER A 97 12.08 3.33 -19.02
N PRO A 98 13.28 3.39 -19.64
CA PRO A 98 14.53 3.85 -19.05
C PRO A 98 14.79 5.36 -19.22
N ARG A 99 15.00 6.06 -18.11
CA ARG A 99 15.62 7.40 -17.99
C ARG A 99 14.86 8.53 -18.66
N LEU A 100 13.53 8.46 -18.66
CA LEU A 100 12.68 9.52 -19.19
C LEU A 100 11.70 10.00 -18.11
N LEU A 101 11.65 11.32 -17.91
CA LEU A 101 10.54 11.96 -17.20
C LEU A 101 9.67 12.66 -18.24
N ASP A 102 8.49 12.09 -18.50
CA ASP A 102 7.59 12.61 -19.52
C ASP A 102 7.04 13.99 -19.18
N GLY A 103 6.76 14.79 -20.21
CA GLY A 103 6.29 16.18 -20.07
C GLY A 103 5.13 16.34 -19.08
N PRO A 104 4.03 15.57 -19.18
CA PRO A 104 2.93 15.64 -18.22
C PRO A 104 3.34 15.35 -16.77
N MET A 105 4.20 14.36 -16.53
CA MET A 105 4.68 14.02 -15.18
C MET A 105 5.59 15.11 -14.62
N ALA A 106 6.50 15.64 -15.45
CA ALA A 106 7.33 16.79 -15.07
C ALA A 106 6.48 18.01 -14.72
N GLN A 107 5.45 18.29 -15.51
CA GLN A 107 4.52 19.38 -15.27
C GLN A 107 3.78 19.23 -13.93
N GLY A 108 3.21 18.06 -13.65
CA GLY A 108 2.53 17.80 -12.37
C GLY A 108 3.47 17.91 -11.17
N LEU A 109 4.67 17.34 -11.27
CA LEU A 109 5.73 17.48 -10.27
C LEU A 109 6.04 18.95 -10.00
N ILE A 110 6.23 19.77 -11.05
CA ILE A 110 6.55 21.20 -10.91
C ILE A 110 5.41 21.95 -10.21
N GLN A 111 4.14 21.66 -10.51
CA GLN A 111 3.01 22.33 -9.84
C GLN A 111 2.96 22.01 -8.35
N PHE A 112 3.07 20.72 -7.99
CA PHE A 112 3.10 20.31 -6.58
C PHE A 112 4.30 20.89 -5.84
N ALA A 113 5.47 20.90 -6.49
CA ALA A 113 6.67 21.47 -5.89
C ALA A 113 6.57 22.98 -5.65
N LYS A 114 5.98 23.75 -6.60
CA LYS A 114 5.69 25.18 -6.39
C LYS A 114 4.76 25.41 -5.20
N ALA A 115 3.73 24.57 -5.08
CA ALA A 115 2.76 24.60 -3.99
C ALA A 115 3.27 23.97 -2.66
N GLY A 116 4.55 23.58 -2.59
CA GLY A 116 5.16 22.98 -1.38
C GLY A 116 4.54 21.64 -0.95
N GLN A 117 3.81 20.97 -1.85
CA GLN A 117 3.13 19.72 -1.54
C GLN A 117 4.05 18.51 -1.74
N PRO A 118 3.93 17.45 -0.92
CA PRO A 118 4.74 16.25 -1.06
C PRO A 118 4.59 15.56 -2.42
N VAL A 119 5.70 15.13 -3.01
CA VAL A 119 5.72 14.34 -4.25
C VAL A 119 6.50 13.05 -4.06
N THR A 120 5.89 11.92 -4.40
CA THR A 120 6.60 10.64 -4.53
C THR A 120 7.12 10.50 -5.95
N VAL A 121 8.44 10.34 -6.10
CA VAL A 121 9.11 10.11 -7.38
C VAL A 121 9.39 8.61 -7.51
N THR A 122 8.66 7.92 -8.38
CA THR A 122 8.71 6.46 -8.48
C THR A 122 9.17 5.99 -9.86
N PRO A 123 10.45 5.65 -10.05
CA PRO A 123 10.85 4.93 -11.24
C PRO A 123 10.23 3.55 -11.32
N PHE A 124 9.70 3.23 -12.51
CA PHE A 124 9.05 1.96 -12.77
C PHE A 124 10.00 1.08 -13.59
N THR A 125 10.74 0.20 -12.94
CA THR A 125 11.85 -0.54 -13.55
C THR A 125 11.58 -2.05 -13.54
N LEU A 126 11.42 -2.62 -14.73
CA LEU A 126 11.34 -4.07 -14.91
C LEU A 126 12.69 -4.57 -15.47
N ALA A 127 13.46 -5.25 -14.63
CA ALA A 127 14.74 -5.85 -14.99
C ALA A 127 14.54 -6.86 -16.13
N GLY A 128 15.28 -6.66 -17.22
CA GLY A 128 15.16 -7.45 -18.45
C GLY A 128 14.25 -6.84 -19.51
N ALA A 129 13.55 -5.74 -19.19
CA ALA A 129 12.70 -5.02 -20.12
C ALA A 129 13.03 -3.51 -20.12
N MET A 130 12.61 -2.78 -19.09
CA MET A 130 12.80 -1.32 -19.00
C MET A 130 14.03 -0.91 -18.17
N ALA A 131 14.79 -1.91 -17.72
CA ALA A 131 16.05 -1.77 -17.01
C ALA A 131 16.95 -2.98 -17.34
N PRO A 132 18.28 -2.90 -17.09
CA PRO A 132 19.18 -4.04 -17.24
C PRO A 132 18.68 -5.28 -16.50
N VAL A 133 18.95 -6.48 -17.04
CA VAL A 133 18.47 -7.75 -16.46
C VAL A 133 19.07 -8.06 -15.10
N THR A 134 20.22 -7.47 -14.75
CA THR A 134 20.83 -7.64 -13.43
C THR A 134 20.18 -6.71 -12.42
N ILE A 135 19.86 -7.22 -11.23
CA ILE A 135 19.19 -6.45 -10.17
C ILE A 135 19.99 -5.22 -9.77
N ILE A 136 21.32 -5.33 -9.67
CA ILE A 136 22.19 -4.17 -9.36
C ILE A 136 22.16 -3.14 -10.50
N GLY A 137 22.13 -3.57 -11.76
CA GLY A 137 22.00 -2.66 -12.90
C GLY A 137 20.65 -1.94 -12.90
N ALA A 138 19.57 -2.68 -12.65
CA ALA A 138 18.24 -2.11 -12.54
C ALA A 138 18.11 -1.12 -11.38
N LEU A 139 18.64 -1.44 -10.20
CA LEU A 139 18.66 -0.54 -9.04
C LEU A 139 19.53 0.69 -9.26
N THR A 140 20.66 0.54 -9.95
CA THR A 140 21.50 1.69 -10.31
C THR A 140 20.73 2.66 -11.20
N GLN A 141 19.99 2.13 -12.18
CA GLN A 141 19.13 2.95 -13.04
C GLN A 141 17.97 3.57 -12.26
N GLN A 142 17.22 2.78 -11.47
CA GLN A 142 16.15 3.27 -10.60
C GLN A 142 16.66 4.43 -9.73
N ASN A 143 17.84 4.28 -9.13
CA ASN A 143 18.42 5.31 -8.29
C ASN A 143 18.77 6.58 -9.05
N ALA A 144 19.35 6.47 -10.24
CA ALA A 144 19.63 7.64 -11.08
C ALA A 144 18.34 8.38 -11.46
N GLU A 145 17.29 7.65 -11.84
CA GLU A 145 16.00 8.21 -12.25
C GLU A 145 15.28 8.90 -11.09
N ALA A 146 15.22 8.26 -9.92
CA ALA A 146 14.60 8.83 -8.75
C ALA A 146 15.34 10.09 -8.27
N LEU A 147 16.67 10.05 -8.21
CA LEU A 147 17.47 11.22 -7.83
C LEU A 147 17.28 12.38 -8.82
N ALA A 148 17.14 12.10 -10.12
CA ALA A 148 16.86 13.15 -11.11
C ALA A 148 15.52 13.85 -10.85
N GLY A 149 14.45 13.09 -10.57
CA GLY A 149 13.15 13.66 -10.21
C GLY A 149 13.17 14.41 -8.87
N ILE A 150 13.86 13.85 -7.86
CA ILE A 150 14.05 14.49 -6.55
C ILE A 150 14.78 15.83 -6.69
N VAL A 151 15.88 15.87 -7.45
CA VAL A 151 16.64 17.10 -7.71
C VAL A 151 15.77 18.12 -8.43
N LEU A 152 14.96 17.71 -9.43
CA LEU A 152 14.01 18.62 -10.08
C LEU A 152 13.03 19.24 -9.08
N THR A 153 12.46 18.44 -8.18
CA THR A 153 11.57 18.94 -7.11
C THR A 153 12.27 20.01 -6.27
N GLN A 154 13.51 19.77 -5.85
CA GLN A 154 14.26 20.72 -5.03
C GLN A 154 14.71 21.97 -5.82
N LEU A 155 14.95 21.86 -7.12
CA LEU A 155 15.26 23.00 -7.99
C LEU A 155 14.06 23.93 -8.19
N VAL A 156 12.84 23.37 -8.23
CA VAL A 156 11.62 24.15 -8.33
C VAL A 156 11.35 24.91 -7.03
N ARG A 157 11.48 24.23 -5.89
CA ARG A 157 11.32 24.83 -4.56
C ARG A 157 12.17 24.05 -3.54
N PRO A 158 13.25 24.64 -3.02
CA PRO A 158 14.05 24.01 -1.98
C PRO A 158 13.21 23.72 -0.73
N GLY A 159 13.34 22.51 -0.19
CA GLY A 159 12.63 22.08 1.01
C GLY A 159 11.25 21.48 0.76
N THR A 160 10.77 21.41 -0.49
CA THR A 160 9.54 20.67 -0.80
C THR A 160 9.68 19.21 -0.37
N PRO A 161 8.72 18.64 0.38
CA PRO A 161 8.79 17.25 0.80
C PRO A 161 8.80 16.29 -0.40
N VAL A 162 9.65 15.27 -0.34
CA VAL A 162 9.79 14.31 -1.43
C VAL A 162 9.95 12.90 -0.86
N VAL A 163 9.39 11.92 -1.56
CA VAL A 163 9.48 10.50 -1.20
C VAL A 163 10.14 9.76 -2.37
N TYR A 164 11.14 8.93 -2.06
CA TYR A 164 11.78 8.07 -3.04
C TYR A 164 10.92 6.83 -3.24
N GLY A 165 10.35 6.65 -4.43
CA GLY A 165 9.57 5.47 -4.78
C GLY A 165 10.45 4.36 -5.38
N GLY A 166 10.48 3.20 -4.74
CA GLY A 166 11.04 1.98 -5.33
C GLY A 166 9.94 1.17 -6.00
N PHE A 167 10.16 0.82 -7.27
CA PHE A 167 9.35 -0.15 -8.00
C PHE A 167 10.23 -0.89 -9.01
N THR A 168 11.22 -1.62 -8.47
CA THR A 168 12.04 -2.56 -9.26
C THR A 168 11.53 -3.98 -9.07
N SER A 169 11.21 -4.64 -10.17
CA SER A 169 10.97 -6.09 -10.22
C SER A 169 11.62 -6.68 -11.48
N ASN A 170 11.43 -7.98 -11.74
CA ASN A 170 11.89 -8.66 -12.94
C ASN A 170 10.72 -8.98 -13.90
N VAL A 171 11.05 -9.29 -15.14
CA VAL A 171 10.11 -9.94 -16.06
C VAL A 171 10.27 -11.47 -15.99
N ASP A 172 9.20 -12.20 -16.29
CA ASP A 172 9.30 -13.61 -16.64
C ASP A 172 9.91 -13.71 -18.05
N MET A 173 11.15 -14.18 -18.16
CA MET A 173 11.86 -14.28 -19.44
C MET A 173 11.18 -15.24 -20.44
N ARG A 174 10.29 -16.12 -19.97
CA ARG A 174 9.55 -17.04 -20.85
C ARG A 174 8.35 -16.37 -21.51
N SER A 175 7.54 -15.63 -20.75
CA SER A 175 6.33 -14.97 -21.26
C SER A 175 6.53 -13.51 -21.65
N GLY A 176 7.59 -12.86 -21.16
CA GLY A 176 7.81 -11.42 -21.24
C GLY A 176 6.94 -10.60 -20.28
N SER A 177 6.11 -11.26 -19.45
CA SER A 177 5.19 -10.59 -18.55
C SER A 177 5.91 -10.02 -17.32
N PRO A 178 5.43 -8.91 -16.73
CA PRO A 178 5.91 -8.46 -15.43
C PRO A 178 5.72 -9.54 -14.37
N ALA A 179 6.74 -9.78 -13.56
CA ALA A 179 6.65 -10.63 -12.37
C ALA A 179 6.60 -9.75 -11.11
N PHE A 180 5.91 -10.23 -10.07
CA PHE A 180 5.72 -9.52 -8.81
C PHE A 180 5.80 -10.50 -7.64
N GLY A 181 6.07 -9.99 -6.44
CA GLY A 181 6.24 -10.83 -5.26
C GLY A 181 7.44 -11.76 -5.35
N THR A 182 8.47 -11.35 -6.11
CA THR A 182 9.65 -12.17 -6.36
C THR A 182 10.76 -11.91 -5.33
N PRO A 183 11.71 -12.86 -5.18
CA PRO A 183 12.93 -12.62 -4.41
C PRO A 183 13.70 -11.38 -4.86
N GLU A 184 13.76 -11.13 -6.18
CA GLU A 184 14.42 -9.98 -6.79
C GLU A 184 13.79 -8.66 -6.35
N GLN A 185 12.45 -8.58 -6.33
CA GLN A 185 11.72 -7.42 -5.83
C GLN A 185 12.02 -7.15 -4.34
N THR A 186 12.13 -8.22 -3.54
CA THR A 186 12.44 -8.11 -2.10
C THR A 186 13.87 -7.60 -1.88
N GLN A 187 14.85 -8.16 -2.59
CA GLN A 187 16.23 -7.67 -2.58
C GLN A 187 16.30 -6.19 -3.00
N ALA A 188 15.57 -5.83 -4.06
CA ALA A 188 15.51 -4.46 -4.53
C ALA A 188 14.89 -3.50 -3.50
N SER A 189 13.85 -3.93 -2.78
CA SER A 189 13.22 -3.15 -1.72
C SER A 189 14.17 -2.92 -0.54
N HIS A 190 14.92 -3.94 -0.12
CA HIS A 190 15.91 -3.81 0.95
C HIS A 190 17.03 -2.82 0.59
N ILE A 191 17.61 -2.96 -0.61
CA ILE A 191 18.70 -2.09 -1.07
C ILE A 191 18.17 -0.66 -1.23
N THR A 192 16.99 -0.50 -1.83
CA THR A 192 16.36 0.82 -1.99
C THR A 192 16.13 1.48 -0.64
N GLY A 193 15.58 0.77 0.34
CA GLY A 193 15.40 1.30 1.69
C GLY A 193 16.70 1.77 2.34
N GLN A 194 17.81 1.03 2.16
CA GLN A 194 19.14 1.45 2.64
C GLN A 194 19.63 2.73 1.93
N LEU A 195 19.41 2.86 0.62
CA LEU A 195 19.74 4.08 -0.13
C LEU A 195 18.91 5.27 0.37
N CYS A 196 17.59 5.10 0.56
CA CYS A 196 16.71 6.13 1.10
C CYS A 196 17.19 6.64 2.47
N ARG A 197 17.55 5.72 3.39
CA ARG A 197 18.13 6.09 4.69
C ARG A 197 19.47 6.79 4.55
N ARG A 198 20.32 6.39 3.60
CA ARG A 198 21.59 7.07 3.30
C ARG A 198 21.36 8.51 2.81
N TYR A 199 20.30 8.75 2.04
CA TYR A 199 19.96 10.09 1.55
C TYR A 199 19.12 10.92 2.54
N GLY A 200 18.60 10.31 3.61
CA GLY A 200 17.70 10.98 4.55
C GLY A 200 16.32 11.27 3.95
N ILE A 201 15.86 10.44 3.01
CA ILE A 201 14.59 10.63 2.28
C ILE A 201 13.65 9.46 2.61
N PRO A 202 12.34 9.70 2.82
CA PRO A 202 11.37 8.62 3.03
C PRO A 202 11.30 7.65 1.84
N PHE A 203 11.07 6.38 2.12
CA PHE A 203 10.96 5.31 1.13
C PHE A 203 9.50 4.93 0.89
N ARG A 204 9.06 4.90 -0.38
CA ARG A 204 7.82 4.29 -0.82
C ARG A 204 8.07 2.95 -1.51
N SER A 205 7.37 1.89 -1.07
CA SER A 205 7.36 0.56 -1.71
C SER A 205 5.92 0.14 -2.08
N SER A 206 5.71 -1.13 -2.45
CA SER A 206 4.40 -1.65 -2.86
C SER A 206 4.17 -3.11 -2.47
N ASN A 207 2.90 -3.44 -2.24
CA ASN A 207 2.42 -4.82 -2.12
C ASN A 207 1.84 -5.26 -3.47
N THR A 208 2.47 -6.22 -4.15
CA THR A 208 2.14 -6.57 -5.55
C THR A 208 2.17 -8.07 -5.78
N ASN A 209 1.33 -8.53 -6.70
CA ASN A 209 1.32 -9.92 -7.19
C ASN A 209 0.90 -9.97 -8.67
N ALA A 210 1.19 -11.09 -9.32
CA ALA A 210 0.87 -11.34 -10.72
C ALA A 210 -0.37 -12.23 -10.89
N SER A 211 -0.87 -12.87 -9.82
CA SER A 211 -2.03 -13.77 -9.90
C SER A 211 -3.27 -13.09 -10.47
N THR A 212 -4.01 -13.81 -11.29
CA THR A 212 -5.27 -13.34 -11.90
C THR A 212 -6.48 -13.55 -10.99
N SER A 213 -6.30 -14.22 -9.84
CA SER A 213 -7.37 -14.62 -8.95
C SER A 213 -6.96 -14.49 -7.48
N VAL A 214 -7.93 -14.60 -6.57
CA VAL A 214 -7.68 -14.61 -5.13
C VAL A 214 -7.36 -16.05 -4.72
N ASP A 215 -6.11 -16.44 -4.91
CA ASP A 215 -5.61 -17.78 -4.67
C ASP A 215 -4.31 -17.78 -3.85
N ALA A 216 -3.74 -18.97 -3.67
CA ALA A 216 -2.47 -19.13 -2.98
C ALA A 216 -1.35 -18.29 -3.61
N GLN A 217 -1.30 -18.14 -4.94
CA GLN A 217 -0.33 -17.29 -5.62
C GLN A 217 -0.46 -15.83 -5.22
N SER A 218 -1.68 -15.30 -5.26
CA SER A 218 -1.94 -13.93 -4.86
C SER A 218 -1.52 -13.67 -3.42
N ALA A 219 -1.65 -14.66 -2.54
CA ALA A 219 -1.26 -14.57 -1.14
C ALA A 219 0.27 -14.58 -0.97
N TYR A 220 0.98 -15.62 -1.45
CA TYR A 220 2.43 -15.72 -1.19
C TYR A 220 3.25 -14.64 -1.90
N GLU A 221 2.83 -14.16 -3.07
CA GLU A 221 3.51 -13.06 -3.78
C GLU A 221 3.28 -11.71 -3.07
N SER A 222 2.07 -11.48 -2.56
CA SER A 222 1.76 -10.28 -1.79
C SER A 222 2.51 -10.26 -0.46
N GLU A 223 2.53 -11.39 0.24
CA GLU A 223 3.27 -11.55 1.49
C GLU A 223 4.78 -11.35 1.28
N MET A 224 5.37 -11.91 0.22
CA MET A 224 6.77 -11.66 -0.13
C MET A 224 7.04 -10.17 -0.40
N SER A 225 6.13 -9.50 -1.12
CA SER A 225 6.23 -8.05 -1.35
C SER A 225 6.15 -7.24 -0.05
N LEU A 226 5.24 -7.60 0.85
CA LEU A 226 5.09 -6.95 2.16
C LEU A 226 6.33 -7.16 3.03
N TRP A 227 6.89 -8.37 3.10
CA TRP A 227 8.16 -8.61 3.78
C TRP A 227 9.27 -7.71 3.24
N GLY A 228 9.42 -7.61 1.92
CA GLY A 228 10.40 -6.73 1.28
C GLY A 228 10.17 -5.26 1.58
N ALA A 229 8.92 -4.80 1.60
CA ALA A 229 8.58 -3.42 1.94
C ALA A 229 8.86 -3.10 3.42
N VAL A 230 8.35 -3.93 4.34
CA VAL A 230 8.45 -3.75 5.79
C VAL A 230 9.90 -3.87 6.25
N MET A 231 10.61 -4.93 5.86
CA MET A 231 12.02 -5.14 6.23
C MET A 231 12.96 -4.21 5.44
N GLY A 232 12.50 -3.63 4.33
CA GLY A 232 13.14 -2.50 3.67
C GLY A 232 13.01 -1.18 4.43
N HIS A 233 12.17 -1.11 5.46
CA HIS A 233 11.75 0.10 6.17
C HIS A 233 11.03 1.10 5.25
N ALA A 234 10.08 0.63 4.44
CA ALA A 234 9.20 1.53 3.71
C ALA A 234 8.42 2.42 4.67
N ASN A 235 8.43 3.72 4.42
CA ASN A 235 7.62 4.71 5.14
C ASN A 235 6.21 4.81 4.54
N LEU A 236 6.07 4.46 3.25
CA LEU A 236 4.80 4.46 2.54
C LEU A 236 4.68 3.17 1.73
N VAL A 237 3.63 2.39 1.98
CA VAL A 237 3.29 1.23 1.16
C VAL A 237 2.07 1.59 0.32
N VAL A 238 2.28 1.85 -0.96
CA VAL A 238 1.18 2.07 -1.92
C VAL A 238 0.78 0.74 -2.52
N HIS A 239 -0.45 0.63 -3.02
CA HIS A 239 -1.02 -0.65 -3.43
C HIS A 239 -1.07 -1.63 -2.24
N GLY A 240 -1.17 -1.12 -1.01
CA GLY A 240 -1.15 -1.93 0.22
C GLY A 240 -2.21 -3.03 0.22
N GLY A 241 -3.35 -2.81 -0.43
CA GLY A 241 -4.31 -3.87 -0.69
C GLY A 241 -5.13 -3.73 -1.97
N GLY A 242 -5.63 -4.87 -2.45
CA GLY A 242 -6.55 -4.98 -3.57
C GLY A 242 -5.91 -5.36 -4.91
N TRP A 243 -4.59 -5.29 -5.02
CA TRP A 243 -3.86 -5.51 -6.27
C TRP A 243 -3.98 -6.96 -6.75
N LEU A 244 -4.30 -7.15 -8.04
CA LEU A 244 -4.24 -8.42 -8.77
C LEU A 244 -3.81 -8.19 -10.22
N GLU A 245 -3.48 -9.28 -10.91
CA GLU A 245 -3.19 -9.35 -12.34
C GLU A 245 -2.11 -8.34 -12.76
N GLY A 246 -1.04 -8.24 -11.96
CA GLY A 246 0.06 -7.32 -12.24
C GLY A 246 -0.36 -5.84 -12.29
N GLY A 247 -1.42 -5.46 -11.57
CA GLY A 247 -1.91 -4.09 -11.47
C GLY A 247 -3.08 -3.79 -12.41
N LEU A 248 -3.56 -4.79 -13.15
CA LEU A 248 -4.69 -4.63 -14.07
C LEU A 248 -6.05 -4.80 -13.40
N VAL A 249 -6.08 -5.26 -12.14
CA VAL A 249 -7.30 -5.51 -11.37
C VAL A 249 -7.16 -4.99 -9.94
N ALA A 250 -8.19 -4.30 -9.48
CA ALA A 250 -8.45 -4.08 -8.06
C ALA A 250 -9.62 -4.97 -7.63
N SER A 251 -9.39 -5.87 -6.68
CA SER A 251 -10.42 -6.77 -6.13
C SER A 251 -10.85 -6.34 -4.74
N PHE A 252 -12.15 -6.48 -4.47
CA PHE A 252 -12.73 -6.24 -3.15
C PHE A 252 -12.33 -7.34 -2.16
N GLU A 253 -12.37 -8.60 -2.57
CA GLU A 253 -11.93 -9.74 -1.76
C GLU A 253 -10.44 -9.65 -1.45
N LYS A 254 -9.63 -9.32 -2.46
CA LYS A 254 -8.19 -9.18 -2.27
C LYS A 254 -7.83 -8.03 -1.33
N LEU A 255 -8.60 -6.94 -1.34
CA LEU A 255 -8.42 -5.84 -0.38
C LEU A 255 -8.55 -6.33 1.07
N ILE A 256 -9.55 -7.15 1.37
CA ILE A 256 -9.76 -7.69 2.72
C ILE A 256 -8.61 -8.63 3.13
N ILE A 257 -8.16 -9.48 2.20
CA ILE A 257 -7.03 -10.39 2.45
C ILE A 257 -5.74 -9.60 2.66
N ASP A 258 -5.52 -8.53 1.91
CA ASP A 258 -4.38 -7.64 2.11
C ASP A 258 -4.46 -6.88 3.43
N VAL A 259 -5.66 -6.48 3.87
CA VAL A 259 -5.87 -5.89 5.20
C VAL A 259 -5.46 -6.88 6.31
N GLU A 260 -5.85 -8.15 6.21
CA GLU A 260 -5.40 -9.20 7.14
C GLU A 260 -3.87 -9.30 7.16
N MET A 261 -3.22 -9.39 5.99
CA MET A 261 -1.75 -9.48 5.92
C MET A 261 -1.06 -8.23 6.47
N MET A 262 -1.57 -7.02 6.19
CA MET A 262 -1.03 -5.78 6.75
C MET A 262 -1.20 -5.72 8.27
N GLN A 263 -2.31 -6.20 8.83
CA GLN A 263 -2.51 -6.29 10.28
C GLN A 263 -1.55 -7.30 10.92
N MET A 264 -1.29 -8.43 10.26
CA MET A 264 -0.28 -9.38 10.71
C MET A 264 1.12 -8.75 10.73
N MET A 265 1.47 -7.95 9.71
CA MET A 265 2.73 -7.19 9.69
C MET A 265 2.81 -6.17 10.82
N ALA A 266 1.74 -5.43 11.08
CA ALA A 266 1.69 -4.48 12.19
C ALA A 266 1.88 -5.20 13.54
N LYS A 267 1.20 -6.33 13.74
CA LYS A 267 1.35 -7.15 14.95
C LYS A 267 2.77 -7.70 15.11
N PHE A 268 3.39 -8.13 14.01
CA PHE A 268 4.77 -8.62 14.01
C PHE A 268 5.78 -7.53 14.44
N LEU A 269 5.52 -6.27 14.08
CA LEU A 269 6.38 -5.14 14.43
C LEU A 269 6.20 -4.65 15.87
N GLU A 270 5.19 -5.14 16.60
CA GLU A 270 5.04 -4.83 18.02
C GLU A 270 6.24 -5.38 18.80
N PRO A 271 6.93 -4.54 19.60
CA PRO A 271 8.07 -5.00 20.37
C PRO A 271 7.63 -5.97 21.46
N LEU A 272 8.37 -7.07 21.61
CA LEU A 272 8.15 -8.01 22.70
C LEU A 272 8.55 -7.37 24.03
N THR A 273 7.66 -7.46 25.03
CA THR A 273 7.98 -7.09 26.40
C THR A 273 8.78 -8.21 27.05
N VAL A 274 9.92 -7.88 27.66
CA VAL A 274 10.79 -8.84 28.36
C VAL A 274 10.90 -8.41 29.82
N ASP A 275 10.11 -9.06 30.68
CA ASP A 275 10.08 -8.88 32.13
C ASP A 275 9.73 -10.20 32.84
N ASP A 276 9.66 -10.17 34.17
CA ASP A 276 9.38 -11.37 34.97
C ASP A 276 8.00 -11.99 34.64
N GLU A 277 7.01 -11.17 34.28
CA GLU A 277 5.68 -11.66 33.93
C GLU A 277 5.65 -12.31 32.55
N SER A 278 6.33 -11.71 31.55
CA SER A 278 6.37 -12.23 30.18
C SER A 278 7.29 -13.44 30.04
N LEU A 279 8.31 -13.57 30.89
CA LEU A 279 9.11 -14.80 31.03
C LEU A 279 8.29 -15.96 31.60
N ALA A 280 7.21 -15.67 32.33
CA ALA A 280 6.21 -16.63 32.79
C ALA A 280 6.78 -17.80 33.64
N LEU A 281 7.88 -17.59 34.38
CA LEU A 281 8.54 -18.64 35.16
C LEU A 281 7.64 -19.23 36.24
N GLU A 282 6.76 -18.43 36.85
CA GLU A 282 5.79 -18.92 37.84
C GLU A 282 4.73 -19.83 37.20
N ALA A 283 4.24 -19.48 36.02
CA ALA A 283 3.32 -20.34 35.27
C ALA A 283 3.99 -21.68 34.94
N MET A 284 5.27 -21.68 34.54
CA MET A 284 6.04 -22.89 34.27
C MET A 284 6.24 -23.77 35.52
N ARG A 285 6.30 -23.17 36.72
CA ARG A 285 6.37 -23.90 37.99
C ARG A 285 5.01 -24.47 38.41
N GLU A 286 3.92 -23.78 38.10
CA GLU A 286 2.54 -24.20 38.39
C GLU A 286 2.16 -25.47 37.63
N VAL A 287 2.58 -25.57 36.36
CA VAL A 287 2.21 -26.69 35.48
C VAL A 287 3.23 -27.84 35.58
N PRO A 288 2.82 -29.07 35.94
CA PRO A 288 3.73 -30.21 35.97
C PRO A 288 4.21 -30.59 34.55
N ALA A 289 5.29 -31.35 34.49
CA ALA A 289 5.76 -31.91 33.22
C ALA A 289 4.63 -32.69 32.50
N ALA A 290 4.47 -32.44 31.20
CA ALA A 290 3.37 -32.94 30.36
C ALA A 290 1.96 -32.42 30.71
N GLY A 291 1.83 -31.39 31.55
CA GLY A 291 0.58 -30.66 31.76
C GLY A 291 0.29 -29.61 30.66
N HIS A 292 -0.72 -28.77 30.89
CA HIS A 292 -1.10 -27.68 30.00
C HIS A 292 -1.38 -26.37 30.76
N TYR A 293 -1.31 -25.23 30.07
CA TYR A 293 -1.38 -23.90 30.69
C TYR A 293 -2.78 -23.26 30.71
N PHE A 294 -3.78 -23.86 30.06
CA PHE A 294 -5.11 -23.22 29.87
C PHE A 294 -5.78 -22.70 31.14
N GLY A 295 -5.59 -23.38 32.29
CA GLY A 295 -6.20 -22.99 33.57
C GLY A 295 -5.33 -22.10 34.47
N THR A 296 -4.11 -21.79 34.06
CA THR A 296 -3.17 -21.02 34.89
C THR A 296 -3.62 -19.57 35.03
N ALA A 297 -3.34 -18.95 36.17
CA ALA A 297 -3.65 -17.53 36.39
C ALA A 297 -3.00 -16.63 35.33
N HIS A 298 -1.78 -17.00 34.89
CA HIS A 298 -1.04 -16.28 33.84
C HIS A 298 -1.80 -16.26 32.50
N THR A 299 -2.34 -17.41 32.08
CA THR A 299 -3.12 -17.53 30.84
C THR A 299 -4.47 -16.82 30.97
N MET A 300 -5.19 -17.04 32.07
CA MET A 300 -6.51 -16.43 32.28
C MET A 300 -6.46 -14.91 32.32
N ALA A 301 -5.39 -14.33 32.88
CA ALA A 301 -5.19 -12.88 32.90
C ALA A 301 -4.91 -12.26 31.52
N ARG A 302 -4.54 -13.07 30.52
CA ARG A 302 -4.11 -12.62 29.19
C ARG A 302 -4.93 -13.20 28.04
N TYR A 303 -5.90 -14.05 28.33
CA TYR A 303 -6.59 -14.89 27.34
C TYR A 303 -7.13 -14.08 26.15
N GLU A 304 -7.71 -12.90 26.41
CA GLU A 304 -8.33 -12.05 25.39
C GLU A 304 -7.32 -11.24 24.57
N THR A 305 -6.09 -11.06 25.07
CA THR A 305 -5.12 -10.09 24.51
C THR A 305 -3.78 -10.71 24.13
N ALA A 306 -3.56 -12.00 24.43
CA ALA A 306 -2.27 -12.66 24.26
C ALA A 306 -1.81 -12.72 22.80
N PHE A 307 -2.75 -12.87 21.87
CA PHE A 307 -2.44 -13.19 20.48
C PHE A 307 -3.24 -12.33 19.49
N TYR A 308 -2.76 -12.33 18.25
CA TYR A 308 -3.47 -11.75 17.11
C TYR A 308 -4.85 -12.40 16.95
N THR A 309 -5.87 -11.56 16.72
CA THR A 309 -7.21 -12.04 16.36
C THR A 309 -7.41 -11.80 14.87
N PRO A 310 -7.60 -12.86 14.06
CA PRO A 310 -7.70 -12.73 12.62
C PRO A 310 -9.02 -12.11 12.18
N LEU A 311 -8.97 -11.37 11.08
CA LEU A 311 -10.14 -10.81 10.42
C LEU A 311 -10.87 -11.87 9.58
N ILE A 312 -10.11 -12.76 8.91
CA ILE A 312 -10.63 -13.74 7.96
C ILE A 312 -9.95 -15.11 8.00
N SER A 313 -8.85 -15.26 8.73
CA SER A 313 -8.21 -16.58 8.90
C SER A 313 -9.09 -17.49 9.75
N ASP A 314 -9.19 -18.76 9.35
CA ASP A 314 -9.98 -19.77 10.05
C ASP A 314 -9.03 -20.84 10.61
N TRP A 315 -9.08 -21.03 11.93
CA TRP A 315 -8.24 -21.99 12.67
C TRP A 315 -9.05 -23.15 13.25
N GLN A 316 -10.31 -23.29 12.84
CA GLN A 316 -11.14 -24.43 13.20
C GLN A 316 -10.54 -25.73 12.65
N ASN A 317 -10.86 -26.85 13.32
CA ASN A 317 -10.56 -28.17 12.76
C ASN A 317 -11.46 -28.45 11.54
N PHE A 318 -11.15 -29.52 10.80
CA PHE A 318 -11.83 -29.85 9.56
C PHE A 318 -13.33 -30.06 9.75
N GLU A 319 -13.73 -30.77 10.80
CA GLU A 319 -15.13 -31.08 11.08
C GLU A 319 -15.95 -29.81 11.33
N ALA A 320 -15.46 -28.90 12.17
CA ALA A 320 -16.13 -27.63 12.46
C ALA A 320 -16.16 -26.70 11.22
N TRP A 321 -15.06 -26.63 10.46
CA TRP A 321 -15.02 -25.88 9.19
C TRP A 321 -16.03 -26.43 8.18
N GLN A 322 -16.17 -27.76 8.10
CA GLN A 322 -17.12 -28.42 7.22
C GLN A 322 -18.57 -28.13 7.63
N GLU A 323 -18.88 -28.21 8.92
CA GLU A 323 -20.20 -27.86 9.47
C GLU A 323 -20.53 -26.37 9.27
N ALA A 324 -19.52 -25.49 9.31
CA ALA A 324 -19.65 -24.06 9.04
C ALA A 324 -19.76 -23.70 7.54
N GLY A 325 -19.79 -24.70 6.64
CA GLY A 325 -20.05 -24.51 5.21
C GLY A 325 -18.82 -24.53 4.31
N SER A 326 -17.68 -25.02 4.79
CA SER A 326 -16.46 -25.26 4.00
C SER A 326 -15.95 -24.04 3.22
N GLN A 327 -16.07 -22.84 3.78
CA GLN A 327 -15.70 -21.64 3.05
C GLN A 327 -14.19 -21.49 2.89
N ASP A 328 -13.74 -21.06 1.72
CA ASP A 328 -12.37 -20.59 1.52
C ASP A 328 -12.20 -19.13 1.96
N VAL A 329 -10.95 -18.65 1.96
CA VAL A 329 -10.63 -17.28 2.39
C VAL A 329 -11.24 -16.21 1.48
N ALA A 330 -11.37 -16.47 0.17
CA ALA A 330 -11.93 -15.52 -0.77
C ALA A 330 -13.45 -15.36 -0.56
N GLN A 331 -14.15 -16.45 -0.23
CA GLN A 331 -15.56 -16.44 0.12
C GLN A 331 -15.82 -15.69 1.43
N ARG A 332 -15.00 -15.91 2.46
CA ARG A 332 -15.09 -15.14 3.72
C ARG A 332 -14.81 -13.66 3.50
N ALA A 333 -13.77 -13.33 2.73
CA ALA A 333 -13.47 -11.96 2.32
C ALA A 333 -14.64 -11.32 1.55
N ASN A 334 -15.30 -12.06 0.67
CA ASN A 334 -16.47 -11.59 -0.07
C ASN A 334 -17.64 -11.21 0.84
N ALA A 335 -17.93 -12.05 1.83
CA ALA A 335 -18.96 -11.77 2.82
C ALA A 335 -18.60 -10.53 3.64
N LEU A 336 -17.34 -10.43 4.07
CA LEU A 336 -16.88 -9.35 4.94
C LEU A 336 -16.89 -7.98 4.26
N TRP A 337 -16.37 -7.83 3.03
CA TRP A 337 -16.40 -6.50 2.40
C TRP A 337 -17.83 -6.00 2.17
N LYS A 338 -18.76 -6.90 1.85
CA LYS A 338 -20.19 -6.56 1.70
C LYS A 338 -20.80 -6.13 3.02
N GLN A 339 -20.40 -6.76 4.13
CA GLN A 339 -20.82 -6.36 5.46
C GLN A 339 -20.27 -4.97 5.81
N MET A 340 -18.97 -4.76 5.63
CA MET A 340 -18.31 -3.49 5.92
C MET A 340 -18.93 -2.31 5.16
N LEU A 341 -19.38 -2.52 3.92
CA LEU A 341 -20.12 -1.49 3.17
C LEU A 341 -21.50 -1.18 3.74
N ARG A 342 -22.21 -2.17 4.31
CA ARG A 342 -23.51 -1.94 4.96
C ARG A 342 -23.33 -1.21 6.29
N ASP A 343 -22.24 -1.51 6.99
CA ASP A 343 -21.95 -0.99 8.32
C ASP A 343 -21.19 0.36 8.26
N TYR A 344 -20.73 0.75 7.07
CA TYR A 344 -20.04 2.02 6.82
C TYR A 344 -20.85 3.22 7.30
N GLN A 345 -20.16 4.15 7.96
CA GLN A 345 -20.67 5.46 8.34
C GLN A 345 -19.80 6.53 7.69
N GLU A 346 -20.44 7.54 7.09
CA GLU A 346 -19.73 8.69 6.52
C GLU A 346 -19.02 9.45 7.65
N PRO A 347 -17.70 9.71 7.53
CA PRO A 347 -16.92 10.35 8.60
C PRO A 347 -17.27 11.82 8.81
#